data_AF-A0AAD9Q1Y5-F1
#
_entry.id   AF-A0AAD9Q1Y5-F1
#
_cell.length_a   1.000
_cell.length_b   1.000
_cell.length_c   1.000
_cell.angle_alpha   90.00
_cell.angle_beta   90.00
_cell.angle_gamma   90.00
#
_symmetry.space_group_name_H-M   'P 1'
#
loop_
_entity.id
_entity.type
_entity.pdbx_description
1 polymer ?
#
loop_
_entity_poly.entity_id
_entity_poly.type
_entity_poly.pdbx_seq_one_letter_code
_entity_poly.pdbx_strand_id
1 'polypeptide(L)'
;MASNLDYAEDIEEAKAYMAKKNVFQLFESLLTAVVHNRPEDPVQFLQECLETAKQNTDLRWNSFIHVRDKKRKSSHTGGQFDKVFDTELDSTLNSQ
;
A
#
# COMPACT_ATOMS: atom_id res chain seq x y z
N MET A 1 -11.33 32.59 -11.44
CA MET A 1 -12.16 31.39 -11.70
C MET A 1 -11.20 30.32 -12.19
N ALA A 2 -10.71 29.44 -11.30
CA ALA A 2 -10.00 28.25 -11.75
C ALA A 2 -11.04 27.39 -12.47
N SER A 3 -10.93 27.31 -13.79
CA SER A 3 -11.84 26.58 -14.66
C SER A 3 -11.77 25.10 -14.32
N ASN A 4 -12.91 24.40 -14.30
CA ASN A 4 -13.01 22.95 -14.04
C ASN A 4 -12.07 22.06 -14.90
N LEU A 5 -11.46 22.59 -15.97
CA LEU A 5 -10.39 21.94 -16.73
C LEU A 5 -9.09 21.77 -15.93
N ASP A 6 -8.71 22.76 -15.13
CA ASP A 6 -7.47 22.81 -14.32
C ASP A 6 -7.48 21.69 -13.27
N TYR A 7 -8.64 21.47 -12.64
CA TYR A 7 -8.84 20.41 -11.65
C TYR A 7 -8.78 18.99 -12.25
N ALA A 8 -9.21 18.82 -13.51
CA ALA A 8 -9.13 17.53 -14.19
C ALA A 8 -7.68 17.17 -14.56
N GLU A 9 -6.88 18.18 -14.94
CA GLU A 9 -5.44 18.02 -15.20
C GLU A 9 -4.70 17.66 -13.89
N ASP A 10 -5.02 18.34 -12.78
CA ASP A 10 -4.48 18.01 -11.45
C ASP A 10 -4.79 16.56 -11.03
N ILE A 11 -6.00 16.06 -11.31
CA ILE A 11 -6.39 14.68 -11.00
C ILE A 11 -5.61 13.67 -11.85
N GLU A 12 -5.45 13.93 -13.15
CA GLU A 12 -4.70 13.04 -14.03
C GLU A 12 -3.21 13.05 -13.69
N GLU A 13 -2.62 14.20 -13.33
CA GLU A 13 -1.26 14.27 -12.82
C GLU A 13 -1.10 13.46 -11.52
N ALA A 14 -2.05 13.58 -10.59
CA ALA A 14 -2.04 12.81 -9.35
C ALA A 14 -2.11 11.30 -9.61
N LYS A 15 -2.98 10.86 -10.53
CA LYS A 15 -3.05 9.44 -10.95
C LYS A 15 -1.74 8.97 -11.59
N ALA A 16 -1.18 9.77 -12.48
CA ALA A 16 0.10 9.47 -13.13
C ALA A 16 1.23 9.37 -12.10
N TYR A 17 1.26 10.26 -11.10
CA TYR A 17 2.20 10.21 -9.99
C TYR A 17 2.03 8.92 -9.17
N MET A 18 0.79 8.58 -8.80
CA MET A 18 0.48 7.37 -8.04
C MET A 18 0.97 6.11 -8.75
N ALA A 19 0.74 6.00 -10.06
CA ALA A 19 1.22 4.88 -10.87
C ALA A 19 2.75 4.90 -10.99
N LYS A 20 3.35 6.04 -11.34
CA LYS A 20 4.81 6.17 -11.55
C LYS A 20 5.62 5.89 -10.28
N LYS A 21 5.08 6.23 -9.12
CA LYS A 21 5.74 6.04 -7.82
C LYS A 21 5.29 4.77 -7.10
N ASN A 22 4.45 3.95 -7.74
CA ASN A 22 3.87 2.74 -7.14
C ASN A 22 3.28 3.02 -5.74
N VAL A 23 2.59 4.16 -5.60
CA VAL A 23 2.07 4.63 -4.30
C VAL A 23 1.10 3.60 -3.73
N PHE A 24 0.18 3.08 -4.56
CA PHE A 24 -0.75 2.03 -4.14
C PHE A 24 -0.03 0.79 -3.63
N GLN A 25 0.99 0.30 -4.34
CA GLN A 25 1.76 -0.88 -3.92
C GLN A 25 2.52 -0.66 -2.60
N LEU A 26 3.09 0.53 -2.41
CA LEU A 26 3.74 0.91 -1.17
C LEU A 26 2.74 0.87 -0.01
N PHE A 27 1.60 1.54 -0.14
CA PHE A 27 0.60 1.55 0.92
C PHE A 27 -0.02 0.17 1.16
N GLU A 28 -0.30 -0.61 0.12
CA GLU A 28 -0.80 -1.97 0.23
C GLU A 28 0.16 -2.87 1.03
N SER A 29 1.46 -2.80 0.72
CA SER A 29 2.48 -3.60 1.44
C SER A 29 2.63 -3.18 2.91
N LEU A 30 2.56 -1.87 3.20
CA LEU A 30 2.58 -1.34 4.57
C LEU A 30 1.34 -1.77 5.36
N LEU A 31 0.15 -1.62 4.78
CA LEU A 31 -1.12 -2.00 5.40
C LEU A 31 -1.16 -3.51 5.68
N THR A 32 -0.78 -4.32 4.69
CA THR A 32 -0.68 -5.77 4.85
C THR A 32 0.21 -6.14 6.02
N ALA A 33 1.38 -5.51 6.13
CA ALA A 33 2.34 -5.82 7.19
C ALA A 33 1.82 -5.42 8.58
N VAL A 34 1.12 -4.30 8.71
CA VAL A 34 0.48 -3.87 9.98
C VAL A 34 -0.62 -4.85 10.38
N VAL A 35 -1.54 -5.18 9.47
CA VAL A 35 -2.66 -6.09 9.74
C VAL A 35 -2.17 -7.50 10.07
N HIS A 36 -1.13 -7.97 9.39
CA HIS A 36 -0.53 -9.28 9.63
C HIS A 36 0.21 -9.36 10.96
N ASN A 37 1.09 -8.39 11.24
CA ASN A 37 1.97 -8.45 12.42
C ASN A 37 1.31 -7.94 13.71
N ARG A 38 0.21 -7.17 13.59
CA ARG A 38 -0.52 -6.54 14.70
C ARG A 38 0.43 -5.98 15.78
N PRO A 39 1.37 -5.10 15.38
CA PRO A 39 2.35 -4.56 16.32
C PRO A 39 1.67 -3.77 17.44
N GLU A 40 2.25 -3.80 18.62
CA GLU A 40 1.79 -3.01 19.78
C GLU A 40 1.91 -1.50 19.51
N ASP A 41 2.96 -1.10 18.78
CA ASP A 41 3.14 0.25 18.24
C ASP A 41 3.17 0.22 16.70
N PRO A 42 2.02 0.47 16.03
CA PRO A 42 1.94 0.50 14.57
C PRO A 42 2.75 1.62 13.92
N VAL A 43 2.93 2.76 14.60
CA VAL A 43 3.64 3.91 14.04
C VAL A 43 5.13 3.61 13.96
N GLN A 44 5.71 3.09 15.05
CA GLN A 44 7.12 2.68 15.06
C GLN A 44 7.38 1.57 14.03
N PHE A 45 6.50 0.58 13.93
CA PHE A 45 6.64 -0.50 12.95
C PHE A 45 6.60 0.00 11.50
N LEU A 46 5.71 0.95 11.18
CA LEU A 46 5.65 1.56 9.86
C LEU A 46 6.93 2.34 9.52
N GLN A 47 7.55 3.01 10.49
CA GLN A 47 8.84 3.66 10.29
C GLN A 47 9.93 2.65 9.88
N GLU A 48 9.99 1.48 10.52
CA GLU A 48 10.94 0.41 10.14
C GLU A 48 10.69 -0.13 8.72
N CYS A 49 9.41 -0.28 8.34
CA CYS A 49 9.04 -0.69 6.98
C CYS A 49 9.48 0.35 5.94
N LEU A 50 9.26 1.64 6.22
CA LEU A 50 9.67 2.74 5.34
C LEU A 50 11.19 2.85 5.20
N GLU A 51 11.95 2.63 6.28
CA GLU A 51 13.42 2.56 6.19
C GLU A 51 13.88 1.38 5.33
N THR A 52 13.18 0.25 5.39
CA THR A 52 13.45 -0.90 4.49
C THR A 52 13.08 -0.57 3.04
N ALA A 53 11.96 0.14 2.82
CA ALA A 53 11.50 0.58 1.50
C ALA A 53 12.49 1.51 0.79
N LYS A 54 13.19 2.37 1.54
CA LYS A 54 14.25 3.23 0.98
C LYS A 54 15.40 2.45 0.37
N GLN A 55 15.66 1.24 0.87
CA GLN A 55 16.77 0.40 0.41
C GLN A 55 16.36 -0.56 -0.71
N ASN A 56 15.06 -0.80 -0.90
CA ASN A 56 14.54 -1.70 -1.91
C ASN A 56 13.30 -1.10 -2.59
N THR A 57 13.45 -0.75 -3.86
CA THR A 57 12.39 -0.14 -4.67
C THR A 57 11.46 -1.17 -5.33
N ASP A 58 11.82 -2.45 -5.36
CA ASP A 58 10.98 -3.54 -5.89
C ASP A 58 10.11 -4.13 -4.78
N LEU A 59 9.16 -3.32 -4.32
CA LEU A 59 8.23 -3.69 -3.26
C LEU A 59 7.07 -4.52 -3.83
N ARG A 60 6.77 -5.61 -3.12
CA ARG A 60 5.58 -6.44 -3.31
C ARG A 60 4.71 -6.32 -2.07
N TRP A 61 3.45 -6.71 -2.20
CA TRP A 61 2.48 -6.71 -1.11
C TRP A 61 2.98 -7.41 0.18
N ASN A 62 3.83 -8.43 0.05
CA ASN A 62 4.39 -9.20 1.17
C ASN A 62 5.80 -8.77 1.61
N SER A 63 6.37 -7.70 1.06
CA SER A 63 7.77 -7.30 1.30
C SER A 63 8.10 -7.04 2.76
N PHE A 64 7.11 -6.67 3.59
CA PHE A 64 7.33 -6.31 4.99
C PHE A 64 6.80 -7.32 6.01
N ILE A 65 6.26 -8.46 5.57
CA ILE A 65 5.74 -9.50 6.49
C ILE A 65 6.84 -9.99 7.45
N HIS A 66 8.08 -10.06 6.99
CA HIS A 66 9.23 -10.59 7.72
C HIS A 66 10.20 -9.50 8.25
N VAL A 67 9.78 -8.23 8.32
CA VAL A 67 10.65 -7.12 8.80
C VAL A 67 11.21 -7.41 10.20
N ARG A 68 10.43 -8.03 11.09
CA ARG A 68 10.88 -8.40 12.44
C ARG A 68 11.65 -9.72 12.50
N ASP A 69 11.43 -10.63 11.55
CA ASP A 69 12.13 -11.93 11.48
C ASP A 69 13.61 -11.77 11.09
N LYS A 70 13.98 -10.69 10.40
CA LYS A 70 15.40 -10.36 10.20
C LYS A 70 16.16 -10.15 11.53
N LYS A 71 15.44 -9.80 12.61
CA LYS A 71 16.00 -9.69 13.96
C LYS A 71 15.87 -10.97 14.78
N ARG A 72 15.00 -11.92 14.37
CA ARG A 72 14.77 -13.20 15.04
C ARG A 72 14.71 -14.33 14.01
N LYS A 73 15.81 -15.08 13.90
CA LYS A 73 15.93 -16.24 13.00
C LYS A 73 14.69 -17.17 13.06
N SER A 74 14.28 -17.59 11.87
CA SER A 74 13.40 -18.73 11.50
C SER A 74 11.97 -18.78 12.06
N SER A 75 10.95 -18.63 11.20
CA SER A 75 10.17 -19.74 10.62
C SER A 75 8.95 -19.23 9.84
N HIS A 76 8.72 -19.80 8.65
CA HIS A 76 7.59 -19.54 7.75
C HIS A 76 6.22 -19.83 8.38
N THR A 77 5.20 -19.05 8.02
CA THR A 77 3.90 -19.59 7.56
C THR A 77 3.08 -18.49 6.87
N GLY A 78 2.71 -18.73 5.62
CA GLY A 78 1.90 -17.84 4.80
C GLY A 78 0.42 -17.88 5.17
N GLY A 79 -0.23 -16.73 5.07
CA GLY A 79 -1.68 -16.54 5.21
C GLY A 79 -2.20 -15.62 4.11
N GLN A 80 -3.17 -16.13 3.37
CA GLN A 80 -3.80 -15.60 2.15
C GLN A 80 -4.61 -14.32 2.41
N PHE A 81 -4.23 -13.19 1.79
CA PHE A 81 -4.91 -11.88 1.93
C PHE A 81 -5.41 -11.30 0.60
N ASP A 82 -5.45 -12.09 -0.49
CA ASP A 82 -5.83 -11.68 -1.85
C ASP A 82 -7.30 -11.20 -2.03
N LYS A 83 -8.05 -10.91 -0.96
CA LYS A 83 -9.49 -10.55 -1.05
C LYS A 83 -9.90 -9.29 -0.28
N VAL A 84 -8.96 -8.54 0.32
CA VAL A 84 -9.32 -7.38 1.16
C VAL A 84 -9.33 -6.06 0.38
N PHE A 85 -8.61 -5.97 -0.74
CA PHE A 85 -8.49 -4.71 -1.50
C PHE A 85 -9.41 -4.60 -2.73
N ASP A 86 -10.25 -5.60 -3.02
CA ASP A 86 -11.38 -5.44 -3.94
C ASP A 86 -12.50 -4.62 -3.25
N THR A 87 -12.20 -3.37 -2.87
CA THR A 87 -13.24 -2.40 -2.54
C THR A 87 -13.79 -1.87 -3.85
N GLU A 88 -14.82 -2.57 -4.32
CA GLU A 88 -15.94 -2.13 -5.16
C GLU A 88 -15.73 -0.78 -5.86
N LEU A 89 -15.18 -0.84 -7.08
CA LEU A 89 -15.35 0.19 -8.09
C LEU A 89 -16.36 -0.30 -9.13
N ASP A 90 -17.61 -0.57 -8.72
CA ASP A 90 -18.71 -0.81 -9.65
C ASP A 90 -19.74 0.33 -9.57
N SER A 91 -19.45 1.38 -10.32
CA SER A 91 -20.23 1.71 -11.51
C SER A 91 -21.69 1.23 -11.51
N THR A 92 -22.59 1.91 -10.80
CA THR A 92 -24.01 1.93 -11.20
C THR A 92 -24.49 3.34 -11.47
N LEU A 93 -23.90 3.95 -12.49
CA LEU A 93 -24.68 4.72 -13.46
C LEU A 93 -25.62 3.72 -14.14
N ASN A 94 -26.91 3.76 -13.78
CA ASN A 94 -28.10 3.54 -14.64
C ASN A 94 -29.29 2.89 -13.89
N SER A 95 -30.12 3.73 -13.27
CA SER A 95 -31.56 3.57 -13.00
C SER A 95 -32.01 4.86 -12.32
N GLN A 96 -32.95 5.67 -12.80
CA GLN A 96 -34.00 5.58 -13.81
C GLN A 96 -34.17 6.96 -14.46
#